data_AF-A0A2A7RYY9-F1
#
_entry.id   AF-A0A2A7RYY9-F1
#
_cell.length_a   1.000
_cell.length_b   1.000
_cell.length_c   1.000
_cell.angle_alpha   90.00
_cell.angle_beta   90.00
_cell.angle_gamma   90.00
#
_symmetry.space_group_name_H-M   'P 1'
#
loop_
_entity.id
_entity.type
_entity.pdbx_description
1 polymer ?
#
loop_
_entity_poly.entity_id
_entity_poly.type
_entity_poly.pdbx_seq_one_letter_code
_entity_poly.pdbx_strand_id
1 'polypeptide(L)'
;MRLRLLHRCLPLLGLACFSAAHAENVYLFSLGGGVSSRYLGSRDYRPILAPMISARFDNGFFLGMDGAGYRRDFSNGLFVSAALSYDDGRADENRFDRNGSDYLKGMGNIPGSLLLSLKAGARVFGVSTVSVTLDQPLTHTTRGVSGHLDLEVPVFQTTADSVSVTSSLHAGSGRYNQTFFGVSAAQAASSRFAAYSTKGGFDRATVSAAWTHSLSQRWSITTTGGLTRLFGSSSNSPIVQSKNSWFGMSAVTYRY
;
A
#
# COMPACT_ATOMS: atom_id res chain seq x y z
N MET A 1 -40.17 50.40 49.35
CA MET A 1 -39.34 50.41 50.58
C MET A 1 -39.66 49.18 51.41
N ARG A 2 -38.85 48.12 51.30
CA ARG A 2 -38.62 47.06 52.31
C ARG A 2 -37.46 46.19 51.82
N LEU A 3 -36.54 45.94 52.74
CA LEU A 3 -35.17 45.44 52.53
C LEU A 3 -35.06 44.00 53.09
N ARG A 4 -34.16 43.21 52.49
CA ARG A 4 -33.52 41.96 52.95
C ARG A 4 -34.32 40.65 52.82
N LEU A 5 -33.74 39.66 52.14
CA LEU A 5 -32.86 38.65 52.77
C LEU A 5 -32.10 37.84 51.69
N LEU A 6 -30.78 37.71 51.87
CA LEU A 6 -29.94 36.72 51.20
C LEU A 6 -30.40 35.32 51.62
N HIS A 7 -30.57 34.40 50.66
CA HIS A 7 -30.41 32.96 50.87
C HIS A 7 -29.54 32.39 49.75
N ARG A 8 -28.43 31.76 50.17
CA ARG A 8 -27.53 30.98 49.31
C ARG A 8 -28.26 29.70 48.89
N CYS A 9 -28.25 29.38 47.60
CA CYS A 9 -28.45 28.02 47.10
C CYS A 9 -27.55 27.81 45.88
N LEU A 10 -26.51 26.99 46.08
CA LEU A 10 -25.73 26.35 45.03
C LEU A 10 -26.42 25.02 44.71
N PRO A 11 -26.67 24.70 43.43
CA PRO A 11 -26.53 23.32 42.97
C PRO A 11 -25.62 23.27 41.73
N LEU A 12 -24.47 22.64 41.84
CA LEU A 12 -24.22 21.24 41.44
C LEU A 12 -24.14 21.03 39.92
N LEU A 13 -22.89 20.81 39.49
CA LEU A 13 -22.42 20.00 38.38
C LEU A 13 -23.49 19.38 37.46
N GLY A 14 -23.51 19.85 36.21
CA GLY A 14 -23.83 19.03 35.06
C GLY A 14 -22.55 18.78 34.25
N LEU A 15 -21.67 17.90 34.73
CA LEU A 15 -20.67 17.28 33.86
C LEU A 15 -21.45 16.45 32.84
N ALA A 16 -21.61 16.96 31.63
CA ALA A 16 -21.96 16.12 30.50
C ALA A 16 -20.77 15.18 30.29
N CYS A 17 -20.86 13.96 30.83
CA CYS A 17 -20.06 12.84 30.39
C CYS A 17 -20.38 12.62 28.91
N PHE A 18 -19.61 13.27 28.05
CA PHE A 18 -19.39 12.76 26.71
C PHE A 18 -18.65 11.44 26.91
N SER A 19 -19.39 10.33 26.95
CA SER A 19 -18.79 9.04 26.60
C SER A 19 -18.42 9.13 25.13
N ALA A 20 -17.24 9.67 24.85
CA ALA A 20 -16.51 9.23 23.68
C ALA A 20 -16.37 7.72 23.87
N ALA A 21 -17.10 6.95 23.07
CA ALA A 21 -16.73 5.56 22.86
C ALA A 21 -15.30 5.60 22.30
N HIS A 22 -14.30 5.47 23.17
CA HIS A 22 -12.92 5.42 22.76
C HIS A 22 -12.78 4.18 21.89
N ALA A 23 -12.65 4.39 20.59
CA ALA A 23 -12.22 3.32 19.70
C ALA A 23 -10.87 2.83 20.23
N GLU A 24 -10.73 1.53 20.48
CA GLU A 24 -9.52 0.99 21.10
C GLU A 24 -8.33 1.05 20.14
N ASN A 25 -7.13 1.33 20.67
CA ASN A 25 -5.88 1.17 19.93
C ASN A 25 -5.73 -0.31 19.55
N VAL A 26 -5.55 -0.59 18.26
CA VAL A 26 -5.43 -1.96 17.76
C VAL A 26 -3.98 -2.23 17.40
N TYR A 27 -3.39 -3.25 18.03
CA TYR A 27 -2.04 -3.74 17.73
C TYR A 27 -2.11 -5.13 17.15
N LEU A 28 -1.47 -5.32 16.00
CA LEU A 28 -1.44 -6.60 15.30
C LEU A 28 0.00 -7.02 15.06
N PHE A 29 0.28 -8.29 15.35
CA PHE A 29 1.47 -8.97 14.87
C PHE A 29 1.05 -10.00 13.83
N SER A 30 1.66 -9.94 12.65
CA SER A 30 1.41 -10.87 11.56
C SER A 30 2.70 -11.56 11.17
N LEU A 31 2.63 -12.87 10.92
CA LEU A 31 3.69 -13.60 10.25
C LEU A 31 3.13 -14.14 8.95
N GLY A 32 3.70 -13.68 7.84
CA GLY A 32 3.22 -14.00 6.50
C GLY A 32 4.29 -14.52 5.58
N GLY A 33 3.89 -15.44 4.72
CA GLY A 33 4.71 -16.01 3.65
C GLY A 33 3.96 -15.98 2.33
N GLY A 34 4.68 -15.92 1.23
CA GLY A 34 4.08 -15.88 -0.09
C GLY A 34 5.07 -16.05 -1.22
N VAL A 35 4.61 -15.80 -2.44
CA VAL A 35 5.42 -15.75 -3.64
C VAL A 35 5.02 -14.53 -4.47
N SER A 36 6.01 -13.87 -5.05
CA SER A 36 5.79 -12.79 -6.01
C SER A 36 6.79 -12.88 -7.14
N SER A 37 6.49 -12.22 -8.25
CA SER A 37 7.48 -11.98 -9.30
C SER A 37 8.73 -11.30 -8.72
N ARG A 38 9.92 -11.66 -9.23
CA ARG A 38 11.20 -11.14 -8.73
C ARG A 38 11.42 -9.65 -8.96
N TYR A 39 10.79 -9.10 -9.99
CA TYR A 39 10.69 -7.69 -10.31
C TYR A 39 9.54 -7.50 -11.32
N LEU A 40 9.10 -6.26 -11.55
CA LEU A 40 8.04 -5.99 -12.53
C LEU A 40 8.45 -6.43 -13.94
N GLY A 41 7.77 -7.44 -14.47
CA GLY A 41 8.07 -8.02 -15.78
C GLY A 41 8.91 -9.29 -15.74
N SER A 42 9.31 -9.77 -14.57
CA SER A 42 10.00 -11.06 -14.44
C SER A 42 9.05 -12.22 -14.72
N ARG A 43 9.55 -13.24 -15.43
CA ARG A 43 8.90 -14.56 -15.52
C ARG A 43 9.21 -15.45 -14.31
N ASP A 44 10.26 -15.12 -13.58
CA ASP A 44 10.71 -15.84 -12.39
C ASP A 44 10.09 -15.25 -11.13
N TYR A 45 9.90 -16.11 -10.13
CA TYR A 45 9.26 -15.79 -8.85
C TYR A 45 10.23 -16.01 -7.70
N ARG A 46 9.96 -15.34 -6.56
CA ARG A 46 10.67 -15.57 -5.31
C ARG A 46 9.70 -15.75 -4.15
N PRO A 47 10.06 -16.56 -3.14
CA PRO A 47 9.33 -16.56 -1.89
C PRO A 47 9.52 -15.21 -1.17
N ILE A 48 8.48 -14.80 -0.45
CA ILE A 48 8.49 -13.69 0.51
C ILE A 48 8.22 -14.31 1.87
N LEU A 49 8.99 -13.92 2.87
CA LEU A 49 8.71 -14.19 4.28
C LEU A 49 8.90 -12.88 5.03
N ALA A 50 7.85 -12.39 5.68
CA ALA A 50 7.89 -11.13 6.37
C ALA A 50 7.08 -11.22 7.68
N PRO A 51 7.72 -11.00 8.84
CA PRO A 51 6.97 -10.57 10.01
C PRO A 51 6.51 -9.13 9.78
N MET A 52 5.34 -8.78 10.31
CA MET A 52 4.82 -7.43 10.26
C MET A 52 4.21 -7.07 11.61
N ILE A 53 4.52 -5.87 12.08
CA ILE A 53 3.80 -5.22 13.17
C ILE A 53 2.96 -4.13 12.54
N SER A 54 1.68 -4.07 12.89
CA SER A 54 0.83 -2.95 12.55
C SER A 54 0.11 -2.43 13.77
N ALA A 55 -0.13 -1.12 13.78
CA ALA A 55 -0.83 -0.43 14.84
C ALA A 55 -1.79 0.58 14.21
N ARG A 56 -3.00 0.69 14.75
CA ARG A 56 -3.94 1.76 14.42
C ARG A 56 -4.36 2.42 15.72
N PHE A 57 -4.13 3.72 15.78
CA PHE A 57 -4.44 4.54 16.93
C PHE A 57 -5.77 5.26 16.70
N ASP A 58 -6.51 5.45 17.78
CA ASP A 58 -7.82 6.12 17.79
C ASP A 58 -7.77 7.57 17.26
N ASN A 59 -6.63 8.22 17.44
CA ASN A 59 -6.34 9.56 16.96
C ASN A 59 -6.02 9.64 15.45
N GLY A 60 -6.01 8.51 14.73
CA GLY A 60 -5.77 8.44 13.29
C GLY A 60 -4.34 8.10 12.87
N PHE A 61 -3.39 8.04 13.80
CA PHE A 61 -2.05 7.52 13.48
C PHE A 61 -2.11 6.02 13.14
N PHE A 62 -1.20 5.57 12.29
CA PHE A 62 -1.06 4.16 11.96
C PHE A 62 0.37 3.76 11.62
N LEU A 63 0.64 2.47 11.72
CA LEU A 63 1.83 1.78 11.23
C LEU A 63 1.37 0.47 10.56
N GLY A 64 1.88 0.14 9.39
CA GLY A 64 1.58 -1.13 8.71
C GLY A 64 2.26 -1.24 7.33
N MET A 65 1.68 -2.06 6.44
CA MET A 65 2.21 -2.27 5.08
C MET A 65 2.32 -0.98 4.26
N ASP A 66 1.36 -0.07 4.44
CA ASP A 66 1.34 1.22 3.74
C ASP A 66 2.35 2.23 4.34
N GLY A 67 3.11 1.82 5.36
CA GLY A 67 4.07 2.65 6.08
C GLY A 67 3.55 3.14 7.43
N ALA A 68 4.17 4.20 7.92
CA ALA A 68 3.79 4.91 9.14
C ALA A 68 3.17 6.26 8.78
N GLY A 69 1.98 6.55 9.28
CA GLY A 69 1.23 7.70 8.79
C GLY A 69 0.11 8.16 9.69
N TYR A 70 -0.66 9.09 9.13
CA TYR A 70 -1.87 9.64 9.73
C TYR A 70 -3.00 9.55 8.72
N ARG A 71 -4.16 9.12 9.17
CA ARG A 71 -5.41 9.07 8.41
C ARG A 71 -6.48 9.85 9.14
N ARG A 72 -7.25 10.62 8.38
CA ARG A 72 -8.45 11.31 8.85
C ARG A 72 -9.64 10.89 8.02
N ASP A 73 -10.62 10.30 8.68
CA ASP A 73 -11.92 10.01 8.11
C ASP A 73 -12.89 11.16 8.42
N PHE A 74 -13.75 11.47 7.45
CA PHE A 74 -14.77 12.51 7.54
C PHE A 74 -16.15 11.85 7.61
N SER A 75 -17.11 12.52 8.26
CA SER A 75 -18.47 12.01 8.46
C SER A 75 -19.24 11.74 7.16
N ASN A 76 -18.84 12.40 6.07
CA ASN A 76 -19.41 12.21 4.73
C ASN A 76 -18.83 11.01 3.97
N GLY A 77 -18.01 10.16 4.61
CA GLY A 77 -17.43 8.97 4.00
C GLY A 77 -16.17 9.23 3.16
N LEU A 78 -15.66 10.46 3.16
CA LEU A 78 -14.34 10.78 2.63
C LEU A 78 -13.25 10.43 3.63
N PHE A 79 -12.04 10.22 3.15
CA PHE A 79 -10.84 10.17 3.98
C PHE A 79 -9.63 10.73 3.24
N VAL A 80 -8.66 11.18 4.03
CA VAL A 80 -7.31 11.51 3.55
C VAL A 80 -6.28 10.86 4.45
N SER A 81 -5.14 10.49 3.89
CA SER A 81 -3.99 10.01 4.66
C SER A 81 -2.67 10.44 4.06
N ALA A 82 -1.67 10.58 4.92
CA ALA A 82 -0.28 10.76 4.56
C ALA A 82 0.56 9.71 5.30
N ALA A 83 1.44 9.02 4.59
CA ALA A 83 2.28 7.97 5.15
C ALA A 83 3.71 8.03 4.62
N LEU A 84 4.65 7.64 5.47
CA LEU A 84 6.03 7.39 5.10
C LEU A 84 6.26 5.89 4.97
N SER A 85 6.78 5.46 3.83
CA SER A 85 7.12 4.06 3.55
C SER A 85 8.51 3.97 2.93
N TYR A 86 9.04 2.76 2.81
CA TYR A 86 10.34 2.51 2.18
C TYR A 86 10.18 1.53 1.02
N ASP A 87 10.65 1.91 -0.16
CA ASP A 87 10.76 1.05 -1.33
C ASP A 87 12.19 0.53 -1.45
N ASP A 88 12.36 -0.79 -1.49
CA ASP A 88 13.68 -1.44 -1.49
C ASP A 88 14.48 -1.26 -2.79
N GLY A 89 13.85 -0.72 -3.83
CA GLY A 89 14.46 -0.62 -5.15
C GLY A 89 14.49 -1.94 -5.91
N ARG A 90 15.48 -2.07 -6.80
CA ARG A 90 15.66 -3.24 -7.65
C ARG A 90 17.15 -3.47 -7.89
N ALA A 91 17.64 -4.64 -7.52
CA ALA A 91 18.96 -5.11 -7.88
C ALA A 91 19.02 -5.55 -9.36
N ASP A 92 20.21 -5.50 -9.94
CA ASP A 92 20.48 -6.05 -11.26
C ASP A 92 20.97 -7.52 -11.23
N GLU A 93 20.95 -8.11 -10.05
CA GLU A 93 21.34 -9.50 -9.76
C GLU A 93 20.27 -10.22 -8.93
N ASN A 94 20.35 -11.55 -8.90
CA ASN A 94 19.47 -12.40 -8.11
C ASN A 94 19.85 -12.37 -6.62
N ARG A 95 18.97 -11.80 -5.80
CA ARG A 95 19.12 -11.75 -4.35
C ARG A 95 17.88 -12.28 -3.63
N PHE A 96 18.08 -12.85 -2.44
CA PHE A 96 16.98 -13.28 -1.58
C PHE A 96 16.31 -12.08 -0.89
N ASP A 97 17.11 -11.14 -0.40
CA ASP A 97 16.67 -9.98 0.38
C ASP A 97 16.10 -8.83 -0.46
N ARG A 98 16.31 -8.83 -1.78
CA ARG A 98 15.92 -7.71 -2.67
C ARG A 98 15.28 -8.17 -3.97
N ASN A 99 14.39 -7.33 -4.50
CA ASN A 99 13.86 -7.50 -5.85
C ASN A 99 15.00 -7.41 -6.86
N GLY A 100 14.98 -8.22 -7.92
CA GLY A 100 16.07 -8.29 -8.90
C GLY A 100 16.26 -9.68 -9.48
N SER A 101 17.04 -9.79 -10.56
CA SER A 101 17.32 -11.04 -11.27
C SER A 101 18.60 -10.89 -12.08
N ASP A 102 19.35 -11.97 -12.25
CA ASP A 102 20.55 -12.00 -13.12
C ASP A 102 20.21 -11.71 -14.59
N TYR A 103 18.93 -11.79 -14.97
CA TYR A 103 18.46 -11.29 -16.27
C TYR A 103 18.79 -9.81 -16.48
N LEU A 104 18.86 -9.03 -15.40
CA LEU A 104 19.08 -7.60 -15.40
C LEU A 104 20.57 -7.23 -15.32
N LYS A 105 21.48 -8.21 -15.28
CA LYS A 105 22.90 -7.99 -15.04
C LYS A 105 23.48 -6.93 -15.99
N GLY A 106 24.15 -5.93 -15.41
CA GLY A 106 24.74 -4.81 -16.15
C GLY A 106 23.79 -3.62 -16.33
N MET A 107 22.54 -3.72 -15.86
CA MET A 107 21.62 -2.57 -15.78
C MET A 107 21.95 -1.64 -14.59
N GLY A 108 22.70 -2.12 -13.60
CA GLY A 108 22.94 -1.41 -12.36
C GLY A 108 21.72 -1.39 -11.44
N ASN A 109 21.99 -1.10 -10.17
CA ASN A 109 20.97 -1.11 -9.13
C ASN A 109 20.10 0.16 -9.18
N ILE A 110 18.79 -0.03 -9.03
CA ILE A 110 17.87 1.04 -8.65
C ILE A 110 17.92 1.14 -7.13
N PRO A 111 18.42 2.24 -6.54
CA PRO A 111 18.53 2.37 -5.10
C PRO A 111 17.15 2.46 -4.45
N GLY A 112 17.02 1.93 -3.23
CA GLY A 112 15.82 2.10 -2.43
C GLY A 112 15.53 3.57 -2.09
N SER A 113 14.29 3.88 -1.71
CA SER A 113 13.86 5.25 -1.45
C SER A 113 12.85 5.33 -0.31
N LEU A 114 12.95 6.38 0.50
CA LEU A 114 11.90 6.80 1.41
C LEU A 114 10.81 7.47 0.58
N LEU A 115 9.58 7.01 0.68
CA LEU A 115 8.42 7.53 -0.05
C LEU A 115 7.48 8.26 0.92
N LEU A 116 6.94 9.39 0.47
CA LEU A 116 5.74 10.00 1.01
C LEU A 116 4.56 9.60 0.14
N SER A 117 3.61 8.86 0.71
CA SER A 117 2.37 8.49 0.07
C SER A 117 1.24 9.39 0.56
N LEU A 118 0.61 10.13 -0.35
CA LEU A 118 -0.57 10.95 -0.09
C LEU A 118 -1.77 10.27 -0.73
N LYS A 119 -2.77 9.92 0.08
CA LYS A 119 -3.96 9.20 -0.36
C LYS A 119 -5.23 9.96 -0.01
N ALA A 120 -6.17 9.99 -0.94
CA ALA A 120 -7.51 10.50 -0.72
C ALA A 120 -8.51 9.50 -1.28
N GLY A 121 -9.64 9.32 -0.60
CA GLY A 121 -10.66 8.38 -1.06
C GLY A 121 -12.03 8.65 -0.49
N ALA A 122 -13.00 7.90 -1.00
CA ALA A 122 -14.40 8.02 -0.68
C ALA A 122 -15.07 6.65 -0.68
N ARG A 123 -16.05 6.46 0.21
CA ARG A 123 -17.00 5.36 0.06
C ARG A 123 -17.91 5.62 -1.14
N VAL A 124 -18.04 4.62 -2.00
CA VAL A 124 -18.87 4.64 -3.20
C VAL A 124 -19.70 3.36 -3.27
N PHE A 125 -20.89 3.44 -3.88
CA PHE A 125 -21.77 2.28 -4.08
C PHE A 125 -21.96 1.42 -2.81
N GLY A 126 -22.33 2.07 -1.69
CA GLY A 126 -22.48 1.42 -0.39
C GLY A 126 -21.16 1.35 0.37
N VAL A 127 -20.56 0.16 0.45
CA VAL A 127 -19.37 -0.12 1.27
C VAL A 127 -18.07 -0.18 0.48
N SER A 128 -18.12 0.01 -0.84
CA SER A 128 -16.92 0.02 -1.67
C SER A 128 -16.14 1.31 -1.46
N THR A 129 -14.84 1.28 -1.70
CA THR A 129 -13.96 2.45 -1.54
C THR A 129 -13.23 2.73 -2.84
N VAL A 130 -13.30 3.97 -3.32
CA VAL A 130 -12.41 4.47 -4.38
C VAL A 130 -11.36 5.36 -3.75
N SER A 131 -10.10 5.22 -4.18
CA SER A 131 -9.03 6.08 -3.69
C SER A 131 -7.96 6.36 -4.74
N VAL A 132 -7.35 7.53 -4.63
CA VAL A 132 -6.17 7.92 -5.40
C VAL A 132 -5.01 8.10 -4.44
N THR A 133 -3.84 7.59 -4.83
CA THR A 133 -2.59 7.72 -4.09
C THR A 133 -1.52 8.33 -4.98
N LEU A 134 -0.73 9.26 -4.43
CA LEU A 134 0.48 9.82 -5.01
C LEU A 134 1.69 9.38 -4.17
N ASP A 135 2.69 8.79 -4.81
CA ASP A 135 3.91 8.31 -4.17
C ASP A 135 5.10 9.19 -4.59
N GLN A 136 5.54 10.03 -3.67
CA GLN A 136 6.63 10.98 -3.85
C GLN A 136 7.92 10.46 -3.18
N PRO A 137 8.98 10.15 -3.94
CA PRO A 137 10.28 9.89 -3.36
C PRO A 137 10.81 11.13 -2.62
N LEU A 138 11.24 10.92 -1.38
CA LEU A 138 11.93 11.91 -0.55
C LEU A 138 13.46 11.75 -0.66
N THR A 139 13.93 10.53 -0.89
CA THR A 139 15.33 10.23 -1.24
C THR A 139 15.42 9.67 -2.65
N HIS A 140 16.57 9.80 -3.32
CA HIS A 140 16.72 9.35 -4.72
C HIS A 140 15.60 9.85 -5.64
N THR A 141 15.27 11.15 -5.58
CA THR A 141 14.16 11.78 -6.32
C THR A 141 14.29 11.69 -7.85
N THR A 142 15.49 11.34 -8.33
CA THR A 142 15.77 10.97 -9.72
C THR A 142 15.06 9.69 -10.17
N ARG A 143 14.47 8.90 -9.25
CA ARG A 143 13.60 7.76 -9.57
C ARG A 143 12.24 8.18 -10.12
N GLY A 144 11.83 9.43 -9.93
CA GLY A 144 10.54 9.93 -10.41
C GLY A 144 9.34 9.54 -9.53
N VAL A 145 8.25 10.26 -9.75
CA VAL A 145 7.00 10.13 -8.99
C VAL A 145 6.08 9.11 -9.65
N SER A 146 5.29 8.41 -8.85
CA SER A 146 4.24 7.49 -9.28
C SER A 146 2.95 7.70 -8.49
N GLY A 147 1.91 6.97 -8.85
CA GLY A 147 0.66 6.94 -8.12
C GLY A 147 -0.26 5.87 -8.66
N HIS A 148 -1.38 5.69 -7.99
CA HIS A 148 -2.34 4.65 -8.34
C HIS A 148 -3.77 5.04 -7.97
N LEU A 149 -4.71 4.50 -8.73
CA LEU A 149 -6.15 4.58 -8.49
C LEU A 149 -6.64 3.19 -8.09
N ASP A 150 -7.29 3.08 -6.94
CA ASP A 150 -7.84 1.83 -6.43
C ASP A 150 -9.36 1.87 -6.32
N LEU A 151 -9.96 0.72 -6.58
CA LEU A 151 -11.34 0.40 -6.23
C LEU A 151 -11.32 -0.88 -5.40
N GLU A 152 -11.68 -0.76 -4.12
CA GLU A 152 -11.86 -1.88 -3.19
C GLU A 152 -13.35 -2.17 -3.02
N VAL A 153 -13.74 -3.41 -3.27
CA VAL A 153 -15.13 -3.88 -3.19
C VAL A 153 -15.19 -5.05 -2.21
N PRO A 154 -15.82 -4.87 -1.03
CA PRO A 154 -16.21 -6.00 -0.19
C PRO A 154 -17.24 -6.85 -0.95
N VAL A 155 -16.92 -8.11 -1.24
CA VAL A 155 -17.79 -9.00 -2.02
C VAL A 155 -18.50 -10.05 -1.16
N PHE A 156 -17.98 -10.33 0.04
CA PHE A 156 -18.56 -11.28 0.97
C PHE A 156 -18.19 -10.92 2.40
N GLN A 157 -19.15 -11.01 3.32
CA GLN A 157 -18.92 -10.77 4.75
C GLN A 157 -19.86 -11.62 5.60
N THR A 158 -19.29 -12.38 6.53
CA THR A 158 -19.99 -13.09 7.62
C THR A 158 -19.34 -12.71 8.95
N THR A 159 -19.74 -13.40 10.03
CA THR A 159 -19.10 -13.25 11.34
C THR A 159 -17.68 -13.79 11.39
N ALA A 160 -17.34 -14.77 10.55
CA ALA A 160 -16.02 -15.42 10.55
C ALA A 160 -15.19 -15.06 9.31
N ASP A 161 -15.83 -14.76 8.19
CA ASP A 161 -15.16 -14.63 6.89
C ASP A 161 -15.44 -13.27 6.25
N SER A 162 -14.41 -12.69 5.64
CA SER A 162 -14.55 -11.52 4.78
C SER A 162 -13.77 -11.73 3.50
N VAL A 163 -14.34 -11.34 2.37
CA VAL A 163 -13.64 -11.30 1.08
C VAL A 163 -13.78 -9.91 0.47
N SER A 164 -12.65 -9.35 0.06
CA SER A 164 -12.58 -8.10 -0.70
C SER A 164 -11.87 -8.34 -2.03
N VAL A 165 -12.29 -7.60 -3.04
CA VAL A 165 -11.63 -7.54 -4.34
C VAL A 165 -11.12 -6.12 -4.56
N THR A 166 -9.85 -5.97 -4.89
CA THR A 166 -9.23 -4.68 -5.20
C THR A 166 -8.80 -4.66 -6.66
N SER A 167 -9.22 -3.64 -7.39
CA SER A 167 -8.68 -3.31 -8.71
C SER A 167 -7.84 -2.05 -8.60
N SER A 168 -6.63 -2.07 -9.11
CA SER A 168 -5.68 -0.95 -9.04
C SER A 168 -5.12 -0.62 -10.41
N LEU A 169 -5.04 0.67 -10.72
CA LEU A 169 -4.45 1.20 -11.93
C LEU A 169 -3.30 2.13 -11.56
N HIS A 170 -2.07 1.76 -11.95
CA HIS A 170 -0.86 2.50 -11.59
C HIS A 170 -0.33 3.33 -12.76
N ALA A 171 0.19 4.51 -12.44
CA ALA A 171 0.85 5.41 -13.38
C ALA A 171 2.17 5.94 -12.83
N GLY A 172 3.14 6.10 -13.73
CA GLY A 172 4.43 6.71 -13.43
C GLY A 172 4.65 7.99 -14.24
N SER A 173 5.41 8.92 -13.66
CA SER A 173 6.05 9.98 -14.45
C SER A 173 6.99 9.37 -15.51
N GLY A 174 7.36 10.13 -16.54
CA GLY A 174 8.33 9.65 -17.55
C GLY A 174 9.66 9.23 -16.92
N ARG A 175 10.09 9.94 -15.87
CA ARG A 175 11.27 9.59 -15.08
C ARG A 175 11.09 8.25 -14.35
N TYR A 176 9.93 8.03 -13.72
CA TYR A 176 9.59 6.75 -13.09
C TYR A 176 9.62 5.60 -14.09
N ASN A 177 8.90 5.72 -15.19
CA ASN A 177 8.87 4.67 -16.20
C ASN A 177 10.26 4.42 -16.78
N GLN A 178 11.09 5.46 -16.95
CA GLN A 178 12.45 5.31 -17.46
C GLN A 178 13.35 4.59 -16.45
N THR A 179 13.22 4.89 -15.16
CA THR A 179 13.98 4.23 -14.10
C THR A 179 13.65 2.73 -14.02
N PHE A 180 12.36 2.36 -14.07
CA PHE A 180 11.95 0.98 -13.83
C PHE A 180 11.85 0.12 -15.07
N PHE A 181 11.56 0.70 -16.24
CA PHE A 181 11.33 -0.02 -17.50
C PHE A 181 12.22 0.46 -18.65
N GLY A 182 13.00 1.53 -18.47
CA GLY A 182 13.88 2.05 -19.51
C GLY A 182 15.25 1.38 -19.56
N VAL A 183 15.96 1.59 -20.68
CA VAL A 183 17.37 1.24 -20.87
C VAL A 183 18.10 2.44 -21.44
N SER A 184 18.98 3.04 -20.65
CA SER A 184 19.84 4.15 -21.09
C SER A 184 20.93 3.68 -22.06
N ALA A 185 21.57 4.62 -22.77
CA ALA A 185 22.70 4.29 -23.65
C ALA A 185 23.86 3.63 -22.89
N ALA A 186 24.16 4.10 -21.67
CA ALA A 186 25.19 3.50 -20.83
C ALA A 186 24.84 2.06 -20.44
N GLN A 187 23.57 1.82 -20.05
CA GLN A 187 23.10 0.46 -19.74
C GLN A 187 23.09 -0.45 -20.96
N ALA A 188 22.78 0.08 -22.15
CA ALA A 188 22.84 -0.70 -23.38
C ALA A 188 24.28 -1.13 -23.74
N ALA A 189 25.28 -0.32 -23.37
CA ALA A 189 26.69 -0.66 -23.55
C ALA A 189 27.22 -1.67 -22.51
N SER A 190 26.60 -1.76 -21.32
CA SER A 190 27.02 -2.64 -20.22
C SER A 190 26.13 -3.86 -20.01
N SER A 191 25.07 -4.03 -20.80
CA SER A 191 24.10 -5.11 -20.67
C SER A 191 23.74 -5.74 -22.02
N ARG A 192 22.90 -6.77 -21.96
CA ARG A 192 22.35 -7.46 -23.13
C ARG A 192 21.21 -6.70 -23.84
N PHE A 193 20.78 -5.55 -23.33
CA PHE A 193 19.55 -4.89 -23.78
C PHE A 193 19.85 -3.75 -24.74
N ALA A 194 19.03 -3.62 -25.79
CA ALA A 194 19.05 -2.42 -26.63
C ALA A 194 18.54 -1.20 -25.83
N ALA A 195 19.06 -0.01 -26.17
CA ALA A 195 18.58 1.24 -25.59
C ALA A 195 17.07 1.39 -25.84
N TYR A 196 16.35 1.82 -24.81
CA TYR A 196 14.90 1.88 -24.82
C TYR A 196 14.42 3.06 -23.95
N SER A 197 13.64 3.93 -24.58
CA SER A 197 13.02 5.06 -23.90
C SER A 197 11.56 4.77 -23.60
N THR A 198 11.14 5.16 -22.41
CA THR A 198 9.75 5.03 -21.95
C THR A 198 9.12 6.40 -21.83
N LYS A 199 7.79 6.43 -21.88
CA LYS A 199 6.99 7.63 -21.63
C LYS A 199 6.26 7.48 -20.30
N GLY A 200 5.89 8.60 -19.69
CA GLY A 200 5.02 8.59 -18.51
C GLY A 200 3.59 8.17 -18.86
N GLY A 201 2.79 7.91 -17.82
CA GLY A 201 1.40 7.48 -17.92
C GLY A 201 1.18 6.12 -17.25
N PHE A 202 0.01 5.54 -17.50
CA PHE A 202 -0.36 4.25 -16.94
C PHE A 202 0.57 3.14 -17.46
N ASP A 203 1.14 2.36 -16.54
CA ASP A 203 2.09 1.29 -16.84
C ASP A 203 1.57 -0.11 -16.47
N ARG A 204 0.66 -0.22 -15.50
CA ARG A 204 0.12 -1.51 -15.07
C ARG A 204 -1.25 -1.42 -14.41
N ALA A 205 -1.95 -2.54 -14.43
CA ALA A 205 -3.16 -2.77 -13.64
C ALA A 205 -3.01 -4.05 -12.85
N THR A 206 -3.58 -4.06 -11.64
CA THR A 206 -3.61 -5.22 -10.76
C THR A 206 -5.05 -5.49 -10.34
N VAL A 207 -5.44 -6.76 -10.31
CA VAL A 207 -6.66 -7.21 -9.64
C VAL A 207 -6.25 -8.23 -8.59
N SER A 208 -6.69 -8.03 -7.35
CA SER A 208 -6.44 -8.93 -6.24
C SER A 208 -7.71 -9.25 -5.47
N ALA A 209 -7.71 -10.39 -4.79
CA ALA A 209 -8.70 -10.75 -3.81
C ALA A 209 -8.00 -11.07 -2.49
N ALA A 210 -8.57 -10.59 -1.38
CA ALA A 210 -8.14 -10.90 -0.04
C ALA A 210 -9.28 -11.59 0.70
N TRP A 211 -8.99 -12.78 1.24
CA TRP A 211 -9.88 -13.51 2.14
C TRP A 211 -9.28 -13.49 3.54
N THR A 212 -10.07 -13.06 4.51
CA THR A 212 -9.72 -13.13 5.93
C THR A 212 -10.70 -14.05 6.65
N HIS A 213 -10.15 -14.98 7.43
CA HIS A 213 -10.89 -15.90 8.28
C HIS A 213 -10.51 -15.69 9.75
N SER A 214 -11.51 -15.48 10.60
CA SER A 214 -11.35 -15.32 12.04
C SER A 214 -11.33 -16.70 12.72
N LEU A 215 -10.17 -17.11 13.22
CA LEU A 215 -10.01 -18.35 13.98
C LEU A 215 -10.54 -18.19 15.41
N SER A 216 -10.38 -17.00 15.99
CA SER A 216 -10.88 -16.63 17.31
C SER A 216 -10.98 -15.10 17.42
N GLN A 217 -11.33 -14.59 18.59
CA GLN A 217 -11.35 -13.14 18.85
C GLN A 217 -9.98 -12.46 18.67
N ARG A 218 -8.87 -13.21 18.73
CA ARG A 218 -7.50 -12.67 18.64
C ARG A 218 -6.71 -13.18 17.46
N TRP A 219 -7.14 -14.26 16.81
CA TRP A 219 -6.40 -14.89 15.72
C TRP A 219 -7.19 -14.84 14.43
N SER A 220 -6.52 -14.45 13.35
CA SER A 220 -7.06 -14.53 12.01
C SER A 220 -6.02 -15.02 11.02
N ILE A 221 -6.48 -15.58 9.90
CA ILE A 221 -5.66 -15.88 8.74
C ILE A 221 -6.13 -14.96 7.62
N THR A 222 -5.21 -14.30 6.94
CA THR A 222 -5.50 -13.56 5.72
C THR A 222 -4.73 -14.19 4.57
N THR A 223 -5.42 -14.51 3.47
CA THR A 223 -4.82 -14.98 2.22
C THR A 223 -5.18 -14.01 1.11
N THR A 224 -4.17 -13.49 0.42
CA THR A 224 -4.31 -12.57 -0.70
C THR A 224 -3.68 -13.16 -1.95
N GLY A 225 -4.38 -13.08 -3.07
CA GLY A 225 -3.85 -13.44 -4.38
C GLY A 225 -4.18 -12.37 -5.40
N GLY A 226 -3.33 -12.17 -6.39
CA GLY A 226 -3.58 -11.17 -7.43
C GLY A 226 -2.83 -11.40 -8.72
N LEU A 227 -3.33 -10.73 -9.76
CA LEU A 227 -2.78 -10.72 -11.11
C LEU A 227 -2.43 -9.28 -11.48
N THR A 228 -1.24 -9.07 -12.03
CA THR A 228 -0.77 -7.79 -12.54
C THR A 228 -0.51 -7.92 -14.04
N ARG A 229 -0.97 -6.94 -14.81
CA ARG A 229 -0.69 -6.82 -16.24
C ARG A 229 0.00 -5.50 -16.53
N LEU A 230 1.17 -5.57 -17.16
CA LEU A 230 1.87 -4.43 -17.74
C LEU A 230 1.26 -4.07 -19.09
N PHE A 231 1.21 -2.78 -19.40
CA PHE A 231 0.81 -2.26 -20.72
C PHE A 231 1.60 -1.00 -21.08
N GLY A 232 1.25 -0.35 -22.18
CA GLY A 232 1.97 0.82 -22.69
C GLY A 232 3.45 0.53 -22.97
N SER A 233 4.29 1.57 -22.83
CA SER A 233 5.74 1.45 -23.05
C SER A 233 6.42 0.51 -22.07
N SER A 234 5.87 0.34 -20.86
CA SER A 234 6.43 -0.56 -19.85
C SER A 234 6.36 -2.02 -20.32
N SER A 235 5.25 -2.43 -20.93
CA SER A 235 5.09 -3.80 -21.44
C SER A 235 5.97 -4.16 -22.64
N ASN A 236 6.46 -3.15 -23.39
CA ASN A 236 7.31 -3.35 -24.56
C ASN A 236 8.80 -3.18 -24.24
N SER A 237 9.13 -2.96 -22.96
CA SER A 237 10.51 -2.83 -22.52
C SER A 237 11.30 -4.13 -22.77
N PRO A 238 12.55 -4.04 -23.24
CA PRO A 238 13.40 -5.21 -23.46
C PRO A 238 13.76 -5.96 -22.17
N ILE A 239 13.60 -5.32 -21.00
CA ILE A 239 13.82 -5.99 -19.70
C ILE A 239 12.59 -6.76 -19.19
N VAL A 240 11.42 -6.62 -19.84
CA VAL A 240 10.20 -7.33 -19.47
C VAL A 240 10.17 -8.69 -20.16
N GLN A 241 10.26 -9.75 -19.36
CA GLN A 241 10.16 -11.14 -19.82
C GLN A 241 8.71 -11.62 -19.90
N SER A 242 7.83 -11.11 -19.03
CA SER A 242 6.40 -11.41 -19.03
C SER A 242 5.57 -10.16 -18.77
N LYS A 243 4.55 -9.93 -19.59
CA LYS A 243 3.59 -8.84 -19.39
C LYS A 243 2.59 -9.13 -18.26
N ASN A 244 2.40 -10.39 -17.90
CA ASN A 244 1.52 -10.79 -16.81
C ASN A 244 2.34 -11.44 -15.70
N SER A 245 2.04 -11.07 -14.47
CA SER A 245 2.56 -11.73 -13.28
C SER A 245 1.45 -11.95 -12.28
N TRP A 246 1.68 -12.85 -11.34
CA TRP A 246 0.78 -13.07 -10.22
C TRP A 246 1.52 -12.89 -8.89
N PHE A 247 0.80 -12.90 -7.79
CA PHE A 247 1.36 -13.06 -6.46
C PHE A 247 0.35 -13.77 -5.58
N GLY A 248 0.84 -14.38 -4.51
CA GLY A 248 0.03 -15.02 -3.49
C GLY A 248 0.72 -14.93 -2.15
N MET A 249 -0.02 -14.61 -1.09
CA MET A 249 0.51 -14.49 0.26
C MET A 249 -0.54 -14.92 1.28
N SER A 250 -0.11 -15.61 2.32
CA SER A 250 -0.93 -15.92 3.48
C SER A 250 -0.21 -15.46 4.74
N ALA A 251 -0.96 -14.88 5.68
CA ALA A 251 -0.44 -14.43 6.96
C ALA A 251 -1.36 -14.82 8.10
N VAL A 252 -0.77 -15.33 9.18
CA VAL A 252 -1.46 -15.48 10.46
C VAL A 252 -1.27 -14.19 11.24
N THR A 253 -2.36 -13.63 11.76
CA THR A 253 -2.35 -12.37 12.50
C THR A 253 -2.90 -12.59 13.91
N TYR A 254 -2.15 -12.10 14.90
CA TYR A 254 -2.55 -11.99 16.28
C TYR A 254 -2.91 -10.54 16.61
N ARG A 255 -4.07 -10.34 17.22
CA ARG A 255 -4.52 -9.07 17.80
C ARG A 255 -4.31 -9.10 19.31
N TYR A 256 -3.57 -8.11 19.82
CA TYR A 256 -3.33 -7.91 21.25
C TYR A 256 -4.56 -7.35 21.95
#